data_AF-A0A238BPV0-F1
#
_entry.id   AF-A0A238BPV0-F1
#
_cell.length_a   1.000
_cell.length_b   1.000
_cell.length_c   1.000
_cell.angle_alpha   90.00
_cell.angle_beta   90.00
_cell.angle_gamma   90.00
#
_symmetry.space_group_name_H-M   'P 1'
#
loop_
_entity.id
_entity.type
_entity.pdbx_description
1 polymer ?
#
loop_
_entity_poly.entity_id
_entity_poly.type
_entity_poly.pdbx_seq_one_letter_code
_entity_poly.pdbx_strand_id
1 'polypeptide(L)'
;MAVDDTTLVVCYNRQVLNQTGAGHFSPLAAYHEESDQVLIMDVARFKYPPHWVPLTILRDAMLSIDTATGKPRGYLILKLRSHILPRLQSDISAHKSLFAPRLKEWEQFLAEKELNNEELEFKTVSAIFTAIFMGYIMFCDFFEICQNEEGEDECSNNCSNVQSMKPTNSSENICRKIQSLNTASYFTSISLCALLLAWPLQETSERERILKIRLENDLNKLDDKSLAKIMTIRRQIQQISSACKTDLKSVMDS
;
A
#
# COMPACT_ATOMS: atom_id res chain seq x y z
N MET A 1 -19.34 -2.30 -9.34
CA MET A 1 -19.56 -1.42 -8.18
C MET A 1 -18.28 -1.44 -7.39
N ALA A 2 -17.63 -0.28 -7.22
CA ALA A 2 -16.47 -0.21 -6.34
C ALA A 2 -16.94 -0.59 -4.93
N VAL A 3 -16.30 -1.58 -4.31
CA VAL A 3 -16.42 -1.78 -2.87
C VAL A 3 -15.82 -0.52 -2.26
N ASP A 4 -16.63 0.22 -1.53
CA ASP A 4 -16.13 1.35 -0.74
C ASP A 4 -15.27 0.73 0.38
N ASP A 5 -13.95 1.00 0.40
CA ASP A 5 -12.99 0.48 1.39
C ASP A 5 -13.16 1.14 2.77
N THR A 6 -14.42 1.35 3.13
CA THR A 6 -14.86 2.10 4.28
C THR A 6 -15.56 1.14 5.24
N THR A 7 -15.08 1.06 6.48
CA THR A 7 -15.63 0.24 7.56
C THR A 7 -16.11 1.15 8.69
N LEU A 8 -17.36 0.96 9.10
CA LEU A 8 -17.92 1.66 10.26
C LEU A 8 -17.66 0.84 11.54
N VAL A 9 -17.03 1.44 12.54
CA VAL A 9 -16.79 0.83 13.86
C VAL A 9 -17.56 1.60 14.91
N VAL A 10 -18.36 0.90 15.70
CA VAL A 10 -19.17 1.50 16.77
C VAL A 10 -18.52 1.32 18.13
N CYS A 11 -18.55 2.36 18.95
CA CYS A 11 -18.28 2.36 20.38
C CYS A 11 -19.62 2.45 21.12
N TYR A 12 -20.01 1.41 21.85
CA TYR A 12 -21.35 1.34 22.45
C TYR A 12 -21.32 0.72 23.84
N ASN A 13 -22.33 1.03 24.66
CA ASN A 13 -22.53 0.41 25.96
C ASN A 13 -23.34 -0.88 25.82
N ARG A 14 -22.71 -2.02 26.15
CA ARG A 14 -23.33 -3.36 26.12
C ARG A 14 -24.55 -3.48 27.01
N GLN A 15 -24.62 -2.75 28.12
CA GLN A 15 -25.76 -2.83 29.03
C GLN A 15 -27.08 -2.40 28.37
N VAL A 16 -27.03 -1.45 27.43
CA VAL A 16 -28.22 -1.00 26.68
C VAL A 16 -28.75 -2.11 25.77
N LEU A 17 -27.90 -3.04 25.34
CA LEU A 17 -28.25 -4.22 24.55
C LEU A 17 -28.56 -5.44 25.43
N ASN A 18 -28.67 -5.27 26.75
CA ASN A 18 -28.78 -6.37 27.73
C ASN A 18 -27.61 -7.36 27.68
N GLN A 19 -26.44 -6.89 27.27
CA GLN A 19 -25.20 -7.67 27.26
C GLN A 19 -24.37 -7.38 28.50
N THR A 20 -23.56 -8.37 28.90
CA THR A 20 -22.68 -8.25 30.05
C THR A 20 -21.44 -7.43 29.72
N GLY A 21 -21.04 -6.53 30.61
CA GLY A 21 -19.92 -5.58 30.42
C GLY A 21 -20.40 -4.18 30.10
N ALA A 22 -19.49 -3.21 30.05
CA ALA A 22 -19.79 -1.80 29.77
C ALA A 22 -19.47 -1.43 28.32
N GLY A 23 -18.46 -0.58 28.08
CA GLY A 23 -18.05 -0.16 26.74
C GLY A 23 -17.50 -1.30 25.88
N HIS A 24 -17.85 -1.31 24.59
CA HIS A 24 -17.30 -2.22 23.59
C HIS A 24 -17.14 -1.55 22.23
N PHE A 25 -16.22 -2.09 21.41
CA PHE A 25 -15.98 -1.65 20.04
C PHE A 25 -16.16 -2.81 19.08
N SER A 26 -16.88 -2.63 17.97
CA SER A 26 -17.00 -3.65 16.92
C SER A 26 -17.38 -3.03 15.58
N PRO A 27 -16.98 -3.63 14.45
CA PRO A 27 -17.41 -3.19 13.13
C PRO A 27 -18.88 -3.55 12.85
N LEU A 28 -19.55 -2.72 12.04
CA LEU A 28 -20.84 -3.05 11.43
C LEU A 28 -20.62 -3.66 10.05
N ALA A 29 -21.29 -4.78 9.77
CA ALA A 29 -21.16 -5.48 8.49
C ALA A 29 -22.33 -5.24 7.53
N ALA A 30 -23.51 -4.94 8.05
CA ALA A 30 -24.70 -4.77 7.23
C ALA A 30 -25.76 -3.91 7.94
N TYR A 31 -26.60 -3.29 7.12
CA TYR A 31 -27.87 -2.68 7.52
C TYR A 31 -28.98 -3.39 6.76
N HIS A 32 -30.06 -3.73 7.46
CA HIS A 32 -31.24 -4.36 6.89
C HIS A 32 -32.42 -3.38 7.02
N GLU A 33 -32.84 -2.82 5.88
CA GLU A 33 -33.80 -1.72 5.81
C GLU A 33 -35.20 -2.13 6.32
N GLU A 34 -35.70 -3.30 5.93
CA GLU A 34 -37.08 -3.72 6.29
C GLU A 34 -37.26 -3.91 7.81
N SER A 35 -36.22 -4.39 8.51
CA SER A 35 -36.28 -4.60 9.96
C SER A 35 -35.66 -3.46 10.77
N ASP A 36 -35.09 -2.45 10.11
CA ASP A 36 -34.29 -1.37 10.70
C ASP A 36 -33.23 -1.88 11.69
N GLN A 37 -32.47 -2.89 11.26
CA GLN A 37 -31.44 -3.54 12.07
C GLN A 37 -30.04 -3.42 11.45
N VAL A 38 -29.04 -3.41 12.32
CA VAL A 38 -27.63 -3.44 11.94
C VAL A 38 -26.96 -4.69 12.46
N LEU A 39 -26.07 -5.27 11.65
CA LEU A 39 -25.28 -6.44 12.01
C LEU A 39 -23.98 -6.01 12.66
N ILE A 40 -23.84 -6.27 13.96
CA ILE A 40 -22.61 -6.07 14.72
C ILE A 40 -21.74 -7.32 14.60
N MET A 41 -20.51 -7.16 14.10
CA MET A 41 -19.50 -8.23 14.06
C MET A 41 -18.69 -8.24 15.36
N ASP A 42 -19.29 -8.79 16.43
CA ASP A 42 -18.69 -8.73 17.78
C ASP A 42 -17.30 -9.38 17.83
N VAL A 43 -16.29 -8.58 18.16
CA VAL A 43 -14.89 -9.05 18.21
C VAL A 43 -14.59 -9.89 19.46
N ALA A 44 -15.43 -9.82 20.49
CA ALA A 44 -15.36 -10.69 21.66
C ALA A 44 -16.08 -12.02 21.40
N ARG A 45 -15.62 -12.76 20.39
CA ARG A 45 -16.22 -14.01 19.88
C ARG A 45 -16.40 -15.11 20.93
N PHE A 46 -15.64 -15.05 22.03
CA PHE A 46 -15.79 -15.95 23.17
C PHE A 46 -17.08 -15.72 23.98
N LYS A 47 -17.78 -14.59 23.74
CA LYS A 47 -18.93 -14.14 24.52
C LYS A 47 -20.19 -14.01 23.70
N TYR A 48 -20.09 -13.37 22.54
CA TYR A 48 -21.23 -13.14 21.65
C TYR A 48 -20.84 -13.42 20.20
N PRO A 49 -21.71 -14.09 19.42
CA PRO A 49 -21.54 -14.19 17.98
C PRO A 49 -21.88 -12.84 17.31
N PRO A 50 -21.60 -12.69 16.00
CA PRO A 50 -22.22 -11.63 15.21
C PRO A 50 -23.74 -11.63 15.36
N HIS A 51 -24.35 -10.47 15.58
CA HIS A 51 -25.76 -10.37 15.92
C HIS A 51 -26.41 -9.09 15.39
N TRP A 52 -27.71 -9.20 15.07
CA TRP A 52 -28.52 -8.08 14.62
C TRP A 52 -29.07 -7.30 15.81
N VAL A 53 -29.03 -5.97 15.72
CA VAL A 53 -29.54 -5.06 16.75
C VAL A 53 -30.40 -4.00 16.07
N PRO A 54 -31.57 -3.63 16.64
CA PRO A 54 -32.34 -2.49 16.16
C PRO A 54 -31.49 -1.22 16.15
N LEU A 55 -31.53 -0.45 15.07
CA LEU A 55 -30.71 0.75 14.90
C LEU A 55 -30.93 1.75 16.04
N THR A 56 -32.16 1.89 16.52
CA THR A 56 -32.53 2.75 17.65
C THR A 56 -31.85 2.35 18.95
N ILE A 57 -31.75 1.04 19.24
CA ILE A 57 -31.07 0.52 20.43
C ILE A 57 -29.57 0.77 20.35
N LEU A 58 -28.95 0.56 19.17
CA LEU A 58 -27.54 0.86 18.99
C LEU A 58 -27.25 2.36 19.13
N ARG A 59 -28.12 3.23 18.59
CA ARG A 59 -28.03 4.68 18.76
C ARG A 59 -28.01 5.05 20.25
N ASP A 60 -28.95 4.53 21.04
CA ASP A 60 -29.02 4.84 22.47
C ASP A 60 -27.81 4.29 23.23
N ALA A 61 -27.28 3.14 22.82
CA ALA A 61 -26.04 2.58 23.36
C ALA A 61 -24.82 3.46 23.07
N MET A 62 -24.77 4.09 21.89
CA MET A 62 -23.72 5.05 21.51
C MET A 62 -23.86 6.40 22.21
N LEU A 63 -25.07 6.83 22.56
CA LEU A 63 -25.31 8.10 23.27
C LEU A 63 -24.94 8.04 24.77
N SER A 64 -24.70 6.85 25.31
CA SER A 64 -24.26 6.70 26.71
C SER A 64 -22.93 7.41 26.98
N ILE A 65 -22.80 8.01 28.17
CA ILE A 65 -21.55 8.67 28.59
C ILE A 65 -20.53 7.62 29.00
N ASP A 66 -19.33 7.72 28.43
CA ASP A 66 -18.19 6.93 28.84
C ASP A 66 -17.50 7.57 30.04
N THR A 67 -17.46 6.85 31.17
CA THR A 67 -16.97 7.38 32.45
C THR A 67 -15.49 7.73 32.43
N ALA A 68 -14.71 7.10 31.55
CA ALA A 68 -13.28 7.38 31.41
C ALA A 68 -13.01 8.71 30.70
N THR A 69 -13.88 9.12 29.78
CA THR A 69 -13.69 10.33 28.95
C THR A 69 -14.63 11.48 29.27
N GLY A 70 -15.72 11.21 30.01
CA GLY A 70 -16.79 12.17 30.28
C GLY A 70 -17.59 12.59 29.05
N LYS A 71 -17.44 11.87 27.93
CA LYS A 71 -18.05 12.15 26.63
C LYS A 71 -19.01 11.03 26.22
N PRO A 72 -19.99 11.30 25.35
CA PRO A 72 -20.76 10.22 24.74
C PRO A 72 -19.83 9.29 23.95
N ARG A 73 -20.26 8.04 23.80
CA ARG A 73 -19.65 7.11 22.84
C ARG A 73 -20.05 7.53 21.41
N GLY A 74 -20.04 6.60 20.45
CA GLY A 74 -20.30 6.98 19.06
C GLY A 74 -19.77 5.97 18.08
N TYR A 75 -19.34 6.45 16.90
CA TYR A 75 -18.77 5.61 15.86
C TYR A 75 -17.56 6.27 15.21
N LEU A 76 -16.80 5.47 14.50
CA LEU A 76 -15.67 5.85 13.68
C LEU A 76 -15.88 5.30 12.28
N ILE A 77 -15.62 6.12 11.27
CA ILE A 77 -15.53 5.68 9.90
C ILE A 77 -14.05 5.46 9.61
N LEU A 78 -13.67 4.20 9.40
CA LEU A 78 -12.32 3.82 9.00
C LEU A 78 -12.33 3.66 7.49
N LYS A 79 -11.56 4.48 6.79
CA LYS A 79 -11.27 4.28 5.38
C LYS A 79 -9.86 3.72 5.28
N LEU A 80 -9.68 2.62 4.55
CA LEU A 80 -8.34 2.20 4.19
C LEU A 80 -7.72 3.35 3.39
N ARG A 81 -6.61 3.89 3.87
CA ARG A 81 -5.91 4.94 3.14
C ARG A 81 -5.45 4.33 1.83
N SER A 82 -6.03 4.81 0.72
CA SER A 82 -5.55 4.60 -0.64
C SER A 82 -4.34 5.50 -0.98
N HIS A 83 -3.70 6.07 0.06
CA HIS A 83 -2.46 6.84 0.00
C HIS A 83 -1.54 6.49 1.19
N ILE A 84 -1.10 5.24 1.28
CA ILE A 84 0.17 4.89 1.89
C ILE A 84 1.07 4.27 0.79
N LEU A 85 1.78 5.14 0.05
CA LEU A 85 3.22 4.91 -0.22
C LEU A 85 3.69 4.22 1.04
N PRO A 86 4.12 2.94 1.04
CA PRO A 86 4.45 2.26 2.28
C PRO A 86 5.36 3.22 3.00
N ARG A 87 4.86 3.83 4.07
CA ARG A 87 5.75 4.38 5.07
C ARG A 87 6.41 3.10 5.51
N LEU A 88 7.58 2.87 4.93
CA LEU A 88 8.54 1.81 5.18
C LEU A 88 9.05 1.93 6.63
N GLN A 89 8.14 2.25 7.55
CA GLN A 89 8.32 2.69 8.92
C GLN A 89 7.33 1.95 9.82
N SER A 90 6.16 1.51 9.34
CA SER A 90 5.25 0.78 10.23
C SER A 90 5.71 -0.64 10.53
N ASP A 91 6.48 -1.29 9.63
CA ASP A 91 7.14 -2.55 9.97
C ASP A 91 8.35 -2.87 9.08
N ILE A 92 9.46 -2.16 9.27
CA ILE A 92 10.75 -2.48 8.61
C ILE A 92 11.12 -3.95 8.86
N SER A 93 10.76 -4.50 10.03
CA SER A 93 11.10 -5.88 10.40
C SER A 93 10.36 -6.91 9.56
N ALA A 94 9.05 -6.72 9.32
CA ALA A 94 8.27 -7.60 8.44
C ALA A 94 8.71 -7.49 6.97
N HIS A 95 9.00 -6.28 6.49
CA HIS A 95 9.47 -6.10 5.11
C HIS A 95 10.86 -6.71 4.92
N LYS A 96 11.75 -6.54 5.91
CA LYS A 96 13.09 -7.12 5.91
C LYS A 96 13.05 -8.64 5.84
N SER A 97 12.25 -9.30 6.67
CA SER A 97 12.19 -10.78 6.71
C SER A 97 11.75 -11.37 5.37
N LEU A 98 10.83 -10.70 4.67
CA LEU A 98 10.38 -11.08 3.34
C LEU A 98 11.37 -10.66 2.24
N PHE A 99 12.04 -9.52 2.37
CA PHE A 99 12.88 -8.95 1.32
C PHE A 99 14.31 -9.51 1.30
N ALA A 100 14.90 -9.80 2.46
CA ALA A 100 16.28 -10.27 2.59
C ALA A 100 16.63 -11.51 1.73
N PRO A 101 15.86 -12.61 1.71
CA PRO A 101 16.19 -13.77 0.89
C PRO A 101 16.18 -13.43 -0.62
N ARG A 102 15.23 -12.60 -1.04
CA ARG A 102 15.06 -12.14 -2.43
C ARG A 102 16.20 -11.22 -2.86
N LEU A 103 16.60 -10.31 -1.97
CA LEU A 103 17.75 -9.43 -2.21
C LEU A 103 19.02 -10.24 -2.43
N LYS A 104 19.25 -11.28 -1.61
CA LYS A 104 20.42 -12.16 -1.77
C LYS A 104 20.41 -12.92 -3.10
N GLU A 105 19.27 -13.47 -3.49
CA GLU A 105 19.10 -14.17 -4.77
C GLU A 105 19.35 -13.22 -5.96
N TRP A 106 18.83 -12.00 -5.88
CA TRP A 106 19.04 -10.98 -6.90
C TRP A 106 20.50 -10.53 -6.99
N GLU A 107 21.16 -10.27 -5.86
CA GLU A 107 22.58 -9.91 -5.82
C GLU A 107 23.47 -11.03 -6.37
N GLN A 108 23.15 -12.29 -6.07
CA GLN A 108 23.85 -13.45 -6.63
C GLN A 108 23.70 -13.52 -8.15
N PHE A 109 22.48 -13.35 -8.67
CA PHE A 109 22.24 -13.30 -10.11
C PHE A 109 22.97 -12.12 -10.77
N LEU A 110 22.97 -10.94 -10.17
CA LEU A 110 23.69 -9.79 -10.73
C LEU A 110 25.20 -10.04 -10.80
N ALA A 111 25.78 -10.82 -9.88
CA ALA A 111 27.21 -11.14 -9.86
C ALA A 111 27.65 -12.19 -10.91
N GLU A 112 26.71 -12.92 -11.52
CA GLU A 112 27.00 -13.88 -12.57
C GLU A 112 27.37 -13.21 -13.90
N LYS A 113 28.02 -13.97 -14.79
CA LYS A 113 28.46 -13.48 -16.10
C LYS A 113 27.28 -13.13 -17.01
N GLU A 114 27.38 -12.01 -17.70
CA GLU A 114 26.44 -11.52 -18.71
C GLU A 114 26.39 -12.41 -19.95
N LEU A 115 25.24 -12.40 -20.64
CA LEU A 115 25.10 -12.98 -21.97
C LEU A 115 25.63 -12.02 -23.04
N ASN A 116 26.19 -12.59 -24.11
CA ASN A 116 26.75 -11.81 -25.22
C ASN A 116 25.70 -11.03 -26.04
N ASN A 117 24.41 -11.33 -25.90
CA ASN A 117 23.33 -10.70 -26.64
C ASN A 117 22.54 -9.78 -25.71
N GLU A 118 22.63 -8.46 -25.93
CA GLU A 118 22.03 -7.44 -25.05
C GLU A 118 20.52 -7.60 -24.87
N GLU A 119 19.80 -7.94 -25.96
CA GLU A 119 18.35 -8.10 -25.93
C GLU A 119 17.93 -9.35 -25.15
N LEU A 120 18.65 -10.46 -25.36
CA LEU A 120 18.42 -11.69 -24.61
C LEU A 120 18.82 -11.56 -23.14
N GLU A 121 19.91 -10.82 -22.86
CA GLU A 121 20.35 -10.48 -21.51
C GLU A 121 19.25 -9.72 -20.78
N PHE A 122 18.72 -8.65 -21.38
CA PHE A 122 17.67 -7.85 -20.74
C PHE A 122 16.37 -8.64 -20.52
N LYS A 123 15.99 -9.52 -21.46
CA LYS A 123 14.87 -10.46 -21.26
C LYS A 123 15.09 -11.37 -20.06
N THR A 124 16.30 -11.92 -19.94
CA THR A 124 16.68 -12.83 -18.85
C THR A 124 16.65 -12.10 -17.50
N VAL A 125 17.26 -10.91 -17.45
CA VAL A 125 17.24 -10.02 -16.28
C VAL A 125 15.81 -9.71 -15.85
N SER A 126 14.94 -9.33 -16.79
CA SER A 126 13.54 -8.99 -16.50
C SER A 126 12.72 -10.20 -16.00
N ALA A 127 12.96 -11.38 -16.58
CA ALA A 127 12.30 -12.62 -16.18
C ALA A 127 12.72 -13.06 -14.77
N ILE A 128 14.02 -13.00 -14.47
CA ILE A 128 14.56 -13.37 -13.15
C ILE A 128 14.12 -12.35 -12.10
N PHE A 129 14.16 -11.05 -12.40
CA PHE A 129 13.64 -10.02 -11.50
C PHE A 129 12.16 -10.25 -11.18
N THR A 130 11.36 -10.58 -12.20
CA THR A 130 9.95 -10.93 -12.02
C THR A 130 9.79 -12.15 -11.12
N ALA A 131 10.53 -13.23 -11.35
CA ALA A 131 10.44 -14.45 -10.54
C ALA A 131 10.76 -14.18 -9.05
N ILE A 132 11.79 -13.38 -8.77
CA ILE A 132 12.24 -13.06 -7.42
C ILE A 132 11.23 -12.15 -6.69
N PHE A 133 10.75 -11.09 -7.35
CA PHE A 133 9.98 -10.01 -6.70
C PHE A 133 8.46 -10.09 -6.89
N MET A 134 7.93 -10.95 -7.76
CA MET A 134 6.47 -11.09 -7.96
C MET A 134 5.75 -11.33 -6.63
N GLY A 135 6.24 -12.30 -5.84
CA GLY A 135 5.66 -12.60 -4.53
C GLY A 135 5.74 -11.41 -3.57
N TYR A 136 6.83 -10.65 -3.59
CA TYR A 136 7.01 -9.48 -2.72
C TYR A 136 6.01 -8.36 -3.05
N ILE A 137 5.81 -8.06 -4.33
CA ILE A 137 4.87 -7.02 -4.76
C ILE A 137 3.42 -7.35 -4.38
N MET A 138 3.03 -8.63 -4.45
CA MET A 138 1.70 -9.08 -4.02
C MET A 138 1.47 -8.89 -2.51
N PHE A 139 2.52 -8.86 -1.70
CA PHE A 139 2.45 -8.65 -0.24
C PHE A 139 2.54 -7.18 0.18
N CYS A 140 3.08 -6.29 -0.66
CA CYS A 140 3.52 -4.96 -0.21
C CYS A 140 2.66 -3.77 -0.67
N ASP A 141 1.40 -3.97 -1.10
CA ASP A 141 0.49 -2.89 -1.56
C ASP A 141 1.17 -1.85 -2.47
N PHE A 142 2.12 -2.30 -3.30
CA PHE A 142 2.91 -1.45 -4.20
C PHE A 142 2.05 -0.78 -5.30
N PHE A 143 0.77 -1.16 -5.35
CA PHE A 143 -0.26 -0.73 -6.31
C PHE A 143 -0.50 0.79 -6.29
N GLU A 144 -0.15 1.44 -5.19
CA GLU A 144 -0.58 2.81 -4.91
C GLU A 144 0.31 3.90 -5.54
N ILE A 145 1.55 3.56 -5.92
CA ILE A 145 2.48 4.48 -6.64
C ILE A 145 1.84 5.00 -7.95
N CYS A 146 0.90 4.23 -8.47
CA CYS A 146 0.37 4.31 -9.82
C CYS A 146 -1.06 4.89 -9.87
N GLN A 147 -1.74 5.14 -8.74
CA GLN A 147 -3.15 5.58 -8.77
C GLN A 147 -3.39 7.01 -8.28
N ASN A 148 -2.34 7.73 -7.85
CA ASN A 148 -2.54 8.95 -7.07
C ASN A 148 -2.31 10.21 -7.92
N GLU A 149 -3.39 10.73 -8.50
CA GLU A 149 -3.52 12.11 -8.96
C GLU A 149 -4.93 12.69 -8.69
N GLU A 150 -5.44 12.61 -7.45
CA GLU A 150 -6.53 13.50 -7.02
C GLU A 150 -6.36 13.88 -5.54
N GLY A 151 -6.33 15.18 -5.24
CA GLY A 151 -6.72 15.71 -3.92
C GLY A 151 -5.63 16.21 -2.96
N GLU A 152 -4.74 17.11 -3.39
CA GLU A 152 -4.26 18.17 -2.48
C GLU A 152 -5.09 19.44 -2.75
N ASP A 153 -6.39 19.40 -2.45
CA ASP A 153 -7.15 20.63 -2.28
C ASP A 153 -7.17 20.97 -0.79
N GLU A 154 -6.47 22.04 -0.45
CA GLU A 154 -6.66 22.78 0.78
C GLU A 154 -8.16 23.05 0.95
N CYS A 155 -8.78 22.43 1.96
CA CYS A 155 -10.16 22.74 2.32
C CYS A 155 -10.17 24.12 3.00
N SER A 156 -10.13 25.17 2.17
CA SER A 156 -10.57 26.50 2.53
C SER A 156 -12.06 26.62 2.26
N ASN A 157 -12.75 27.14 3.27
CA ASN A 157 -14.18 27.38 3.32
C ASN A 157 -14.77 28.00 2.04
N ASN A 158 -15.81 27.40 1.47
CA ASN A 158 -17.19 27.94 1.45
C ASN A 158 -18.06 27.26 0.39
N CYS A 159 -19.31 27.05 0.77
CA CYS A 159 -20.39 26.53 -0.06
C CYS A 159 -20.79 27.55 -1.15
N SER A 160 -20.96 27.12 -2.42
CA SER A 160 -22.06 27.43 -3.36
C SER A 160 -21.64 27.31 -4.84
N ASN A 161 -22.57 26.78 -5.63
CA ASN A 161 -22.72 26.85 -7.09
C ASN A 161 -22.06 25.81 -8.00
N VAL A 162 -22.94 25.04 -8.64
CA VAL A 162 -22.73 24.17 -9.79
C VAL A 162 -22.56 25.02 -11.04
N GLN A 163 -21.39 24.93 -11.70
CA GLN A 163 -21.25 25.22 -13.12
C GLN A 163 -20.30 24.20 -13.75
N SER A 164 -20.77 23.59 -14.84
CA SER A 164 -20.08 22.57 -15.61
C SER A 164 -18.75 23.08 -16.16
N MET A 165 -17.64 22.49 -15.71
CA MET A 165 -16.32 22.73 -16.26
C MET A 165 -15.81 21.41 -16.81
N LYS A 166 -15.51 21.38 -18.12
CA LYS A 166 -14.93 20.21 -18.81
C LYS A 166 -13.66 19.77 -18.07
N PRO A 167 -13.44 18.47 -17.79
CA PRO A 167 -12.19 18.03 -17.20
C PRO A 167 -11.10 18.21 -18.26
N THR A 168 -10.23 19.20 -18.02
CA THR A 168 -8.99 19.38 -18.77
C THR A 168 -8.07 18.19 -18.46
N ASN A 169 -7.94 17.28 -19.43
CA ASN A 169 -6.99 16.15 -19.44
C ASN A 169 -5.54 16.66 -19.38
N SER A 170 -5.00 16.98 -18.20
CA SER A 170 -3.59 17.42 -18.10
C SER A 170 -2.82 16.83 -16.92
N SER A 171 -3.14 15.62 -16.50
CA SER A 171 -2.27 14.85 -15.63
C SER A 171 -2.08 13.44 -16.19
N GLU A 172 -0.96 13.26 -16.90
CA GLU A 172 -0.55 11.94 -17.32
C GLU A 172 -0.05 11.17 -16.10
N ASN A 173 -0.90 10.26 -15.62
CA ASN A 173 -0.58 9.33 -14.56
C ASN A 173 0.76 8.62 -14.86
N ILE A 174 1.66 8.59 -13.86
CA ILE A 174 2.98 7.94 -13.92
C ILE A 174 2.94 6.53 -14.51
N CYS A 175 1.85 5.76 -14.31
CA CYS A 175 1.73 4.46 -14.96
C CYS A 175 1.77 4.53 -16.48
N ARG A 176 1.07 5.49 -17.09
CA ARG A 176 1.05 5.60 -18.56
C ARG A 176 2.44 5.93 -19.08
N LYS A 177 3.18 6.77 -18.34
CA LYS A 177 4.56 7.11 -18.66
C LYS A 177 5.48 5.91 -18.54
N ILE A 178 5.39 5.15 -17.45
CA ILE A 178 6.15 3.90 -17.30
C ILE A 178 5.78 2.89 -18.40
N GLN A 179 4.49 2.72 -18.71
CA GLN A 179 4.01 1.86 -19.80
C GLN A 179 4.55 2.25 -21.18
N SER A 180 4.86 3.53 -21.40
CA SER A 180 5.44 4.02 -22.65
C SER A 180 6.93 3.72 -22.80
N LEU A 181 7.61 3.28 -21.73
CA LEU A 181 9.03 2.95 -21.75
C LEU A 181 9.27 1.59 -22.41
N ASN A 182 10.42 1.44 -23.07
CA ASN A 182 10.81 0.17 -23.68
C ASN A 182 10.96 -0.93 -22.62
N THR A 183 11.45 -0.61 -21.42
CA THR A 183 11.53 -1.57 -20.33
C THR A 183 10.17 -2.18 -19.94
N ALA A 184 9.05 -1.45 -20.10
CA ALA A 184 7.75 -1.95 -19.67
C ALA A 184 7.26 -3.15 -20.48
N SER A 185 7.69 -3.33 -21.74
CA SER A 185 7.28 -4.48 -22.56
C SER A 185 7.80 -5.83 -22.06
N TYR A 186 8.74 -5.84 -21.12
CA TYR A 186 9.33 -7.05 -20.54
C TYR A 186 8.65 -7.49 -19.23
N PHE A 187 7.69 -6.71 -18.73
CA PHE A 187 7.01 -6.98 -17.47
C PHE A 187 5.52 -7.21 -17.65
N THR A 188 4.99 -8.19 -16.94
CA THR A 188 3.54 -8.44 -16.83
C THR A 188 2.85 -7.49 -15.86
N SER A 189 3.62 -6.85 -14.98
CA SER A 189 3.14 -5.90 -13.98
C SER A 189 3.95 -4.62 -14.03
N ILE A 190 3.24 -3.49 -14.08
CA ILE A 190 3.87 -2.17 -14.07
C ILE A 190 4.60 -1.88 -12.76
N SER A 191 4.14 -2.49 -11.66
CA SER A 191 4.77 -2.40 -10.35
C SER A 191 6.16 -3.04 -10.37
N LEU A 192 6.33 -4.17 -11.05
CA LEU A 192 7.66 -4.80 -11.22
C LEU A 192 8.58 -3.92 -12.06
N CYS A 193 8.06 -3.34 -13.14
CA CYS A 193 8.81 -2.40 -13.97
C CYS A 193 9.26 -1.18 -13.16
N ALA A 194 8.36 -0.58 -12.37
CA ALA A 194 8.67 0.56 -11.51
C ALA A 194 9.68 0.20 -10.41
N LEU A 195 9.58 -0.99 -9.82
CA LEU A 195 10.53 -1.49 -8.83
C LEU A 195 11.93 -1.67 -9.43
N LEU A 196 12.03 -2.22 -10.65
CA LEU A 196 13.30 -2.36 -11.35
C LEU A 196 13.89 -0.99 -11.72
N LEU A 197 13.09 -0.06 -12.26
CA LEU A 197 13.52 1.31 -12.57
C LEU A 197 14.04 2.04 -11.32
N ALA A 198 13.42 1.80 -10.17
CA ALA A 198 13.82 2.35 -8.89
C ALA A 198 15.04 1.64 -8.27
N TRP A 199 15.49 0.50 -8.80
CA TRP A 199 16.50 -0.33 -8.13
C TRP A 199 17.85 0.41 -7.93
N PRO A 200 18.45 0.38 -6.72
CA PRO A 200 19.66 1.11 -6.41
C PRO A 200 20.94 0.37 -6.83
N LEU A 201 21.16 0.23 -8.14
CA LEU A 201 22.32 -0.48 -8.71
C LEU A 201 23.66 0.18 -8.30
N GLN A 202 24.63 -0.63 -7.89
CA GLN A 202 25.95 -0.23 -7.36
C GLN A 202 27.11 -0.50 -8.33
N GLU A 203 26.85 -1.03 -9.53
CA GLU A 203 27.86 -1.36 -10.57
C GLU A 203 28.97 -2.31 -10.09
N THR A 204 28.60 -3.34 -9.33
CA THR A 204 29.53 -4.34 -8.82
C THR A 204 29.89 -5.42 -9.85
N SER A 205 29.13 -5.52 -10.94
CA SER A 205 29.35 -6.46 -12.05
C SER A 205 29.08 -5.80 -13.40
N GLU A 206 29.53 -6.45 -14.48
CA GLU A 206 29.30 -5.98 -15.84
C GLU A 206 27.81 -6.02 -16.22
N ARG A 207 27.09 -7.07 -15.82
CA ARG A 207 25.63 -7.16 -15.93
C ARG A 207 24.95 -5.98 -15.25
N GLU A 208 25.36 -5.64 -14.03
CA GLU A 208 24.78 -4.52 -13.28
C GLU A 208 25.05 -3.17 -13.96
N ARG A 209 26.26 -2.99 -14.51
CA ARG A 209 26.64 -1.79 -15.27
C ARG A 209 25.79 -1.63 -16.53
N ILE A 210 25.63 -2.69 -17.33
CA ILE A 210 24.81 -2.68 -18.55
C ILE A 210 23.34 -2.39 -18.21
N LEU A 211 22.81 -3.06 -17.18
CA LEU A 211 21.45 -2.85 -16.71
C LEU A 211 21.23 -1.39 -16.28
N LYS A 212 22.16 -0.82 -15.52
CA LYS A 212 22.06 0.56 -15.05
C LYS A 212 21.99 1.55 -16.21
N ILE A 213 22.89 1.44 -17.19
CA ILE A 213 22.89 2.30 -18.39
C ILE A 213 21.55 2.22 -19.12
N ARG A 214 21.02 1.00 -19.28
CA ARG A 214 19.73 0.79 -19.95
C ARG A 214 18.57 1.46 -19.21
N LEU A 215 18.51 1.30 -17.90
CA LEU A 215 17.44 1.90 -17.08
C LEU A 215 17.57 3.42 -17.01
N GLU A 216 18.78 3.97 -16.95
CA GLU A 216 19.02 5.43 -16.98
C GLU A 216 18.52 6.06 -18.27
N ASN A 217 18.72 5.40 -19.42
CA ASN A 217 18.17 5.86 -20.70
C ASN A 217 16.64 5.96 -20.70
N ASP A 218 15.95 5.07 -19.99
CA ASP A 218 14.49 5.11 -19.86
C ASP A 218 14.04 6.11 -18.78
N LEU A 219 14.78 6.24 -17.67
CA LEU A 219 14.52 7.26 -16.63
C LEU A 219 14.64 8.69 -17.17
N ASN A 220 15.58 8.95 -18.08
CA ASN A 220 15.76 10.26 -18.72
C ASN A 220 14.59 10.67 -19.63
N LYS A 221 13.67 9.75 -19.95
CA LYS A 221 12.44 10.04 -20.71
C LYS A 221 11.28 10.45 -19.81
N LEU A 222 11.41 10.29 -18.50
CA LEU A 222 10.38 10.67 -17.53
C LEU A 222 10.48 12.17 -17.23
N ASP A 223 9.33 12.80 -16.97
CA ASP A 223 9.29 14.15 -16.42
C ASP A 223 9.70 14.19 -14.95
N ASP A 224 10.05 15.38 -14.45
CA ASP A 224 10.54 15.60 -13.09
C ASP A 224 9.62 15.03 -12.00
N LYS A 225 8.29 15.13 -12.17
CA LYS A 225 7.32 14.62 -11.20
C LYS A 225 7.34 13.09 -11.14
N SER A 226 7.38 12.43 -12.30
CA SER A 226 7.48 10.98 -12.39
C SER A 226 8.83 10.47 -11.87
N LEU A 227 9.91 11.16 -12.22
CA LEU A 227 11.25 10.83 -11.75
C LEU A 227 11.36 10.94 -10.23
N ALA A 228 10.82 12.01 -9.61
CA ALA A 228 10.80 12.18 -8.16
C ALA A 228 10.09 11.03 -7.43
N LYS A 229 8.99 10.51 -8.00
CA LYS A 229 8.29 9.34 -7.47
C LYS A 229 9.17 8.08 -7.54
N ILE A 230 9.83 7.82 -8.67
CA ILE A 230 10.78 6.70 -8.79
C ILE A 230 11.94 6.81 -7.79
N MET A 231 12.48 8.02 -7.59
CA MET A 231 13.55 8.26 -6.62
C MET A 231 13.11 8.06 -5.17
N THR A 232 11.83 8.34 -4.87
CA THR A 232 11.25 8.05 -3.56
C THR A 232 11.24 6.54 -3.29
N ILE A 233 10.84 5.74 -4.27
CA ILE A 233 10.87 4.27 -4.20
C ILE A 233 12.31 3.78 -4.06
N ARG A 234 13.26 4.34 -4.83
CA ARG A 234 14.68 3.98 -4.74
C ARG A 234 15.22 4.15 -3.32
N ARG A 235 14.92 5.29 -2.69
CA ARG A 235 15.32 5.58 -1.31
C ARG A 235 14.74 4.55 -0.33
N GLN A 236 13.50 4.13 -0.53
CA GLN A 236 12.88 3.09 0.29
C GLN A 236 13.58 1.74 0.13
N ILE A 237 13.85 1.31 -1.11
CA ILE A 237 14.60 0.08 -1.37
C ILE A 237 15.97 0.14 -0.68
N GLN A 238 16.69 1.26 -0.79
CA GLN A 238 17.98 1.44 -0.12
C GLN A 238 17.89 1.29 1.40
N GLN A 239 16.85 1.85 2.03
CA GLN A 239 16.62 1.72 3.47
C GLN A 239 16.41 0.26 3.88
N ILE A 240 15.51 -0.48 3.21
CA ILE A 240 15.32 -1.92 3.51
C ILE A 240 16.60 -2.70 3.24
N SER A 241 17.25 -2.48 2.10
CA SER A 241 18.49 -3.19 1.74
C SER A 241 19.59 -2.97 2.77
N SER A 242 19.76 -1.74 3.26
CA SER A 242 20.72 -1.46 4.33
C SER A 242 20.37 -2.18 5.63
N ALA A 243 19.08 -2.19 6.01
CA ALA A 243 18.61 -2.89 7.20
C ALA A 243 18.79 -4.40 7.08
N CYS A 244 18.61 -4.99 5.89
CA CYS A 244 18.90 -6.40 5.63
C CYS A 244 20.38 -6.73 5.88
N LYS A 245 21.30 -5.86 5.44
CA LYS A 245 22.74 -6.09 5.52
C LYS A 245 23.30 -5.96 6.95
N THR A 246 22.73 -5.10 7.79
CA THR A 246 23.21 -4.93 9.18
C THR A 246 23.02 -6.17 10.05
N ASP A 247 21.91 -6.91 9.91
CA ASP A 247 21.66 -8.08 10.75
C ASP A 247 22.45 -9.32 10.34
N LEU A 248 22.72 -9.46 9.03
CA LEU A 248 23.61 -10.51 8.54
C LEU A 248 25.00 -10.40 9.18
N LYS A 249 25.47 -9.17 9.39
CA LYS A 249 26.75 -8.90 10.04
C LYS A 249 26.70 -9.17 11.55
N SER A 250 25.61 -8.80 12.24
CA SER A 250 25.47 -9.07 13.67
C SER A 250 25.33 -10.56 14.03
N VAL A 251 24.84 -11.39 13.11
CA VAL A 251 24.77 -12.86 13.29
C VAL A 251 26.10 -13.56 13.00
N MET A 252 26.96 -12.96 12.17
CA MET A 252 28.29 -13.50 11.88
C MET A 252 29.35 -13.10 12.91
N ASP A 253 29.14 -11.96 13.59
CA ASP A 253 30.06 -11.42 14.61
C ASP A 253 29.71 -11.89 16.05
N SER A 254 28.69 -12.75 16.23
CA SER A 254 28.21 -13.30 17.50
C SER A 254 28.48 -14.80 17.64
#